data_AF-A0A7J2HKC0-F1
#
_entry.id   AF-A0A7J2HKC0-F1
#
_cell.length_a   1.000
_cell.length_b   1.000
_cell.length_c   1.000
_cell.angle_alpha   90.00
_cell.angle_beta   90.00
_cell.angle_gamma   90.00
#
_symmetry.space_group_name_H-M   'P 1'
#
loop_
_entity.id
_entity.type
_entity.pdbx_description
1 polymer ?
#
loop_
_entity_poly.entity_id
_entity_poly.type
_entity_poly.pdbx_seq_one_letter_code
_entity_poly.pdbx_strand_id
1 'polypeptide(L)' 'AMKKILEEAASKLNLSQLAQEFVLGKTASDIYQEAKKITMLRHVGVIKSKVLKVPEWVYTEEGVERELKEVEKAAA' A
#
# COMPACT_ATOMS: atom_id res chain seq x y z
N ALA A 1 14.28 -9.43 -6.82
CA ALA A 1 14.20 -7.96 -6.91
C ALA A 1 12.80 -7.44 -6.61
N MET A 2 11.81 -7.70 -7.48
CA MET A 2 10.44 -7.13 -7.40
C MET A 2 9.70 -7.40 -6.08
N LYS A 3 9.78 -8.62 -5.53
CA LYS A 3 9.17 -8.98 -4.23
C LYS A 3 9.70 -8.16 -3.06
N LYS A 4 11.00 -7.87 -3.06
CA LYS A 4 11.67 -7.14 -1.97
C LYS A 4 11.20 -5.69 -1.89
N ILE A 5 11.10 -5.03 -3.03
CA ILE A 5 10.58 -3.65 -3.12
C ILE A 5 9.13 -3.59 -2.61
N LEU A 6 8.31 -4.58 -2.95
CA LEU A 6 6.93 -4.67 -2.48
C LEU A 6 6.85 -4.88 -0.96
N GLU A 7 7.68 -5.76 -0.40
CA GLU A 7 7.74 -6.03 1.05
C GLU A 7 8.26 -4.81 1.85
N GLU A 8 9.24 -4.09 1.31
CA GLU A 8 9.75 -2.86 1.92
C GLU A 8 8.70 -1.74 1.90
N ALA A 9 7.95 -1.58 0.80
CA ALA A 9 6.85 -0.62 0.73
C ALA A 9 5.72 -1.01 1.70
N ALA A 10 5.33 -2.30 1.73
CA ALA A 10 4.28 -2.80 2.61
C ALA A 10 4.63 -2.67 4.10
N SER A 11 5.91 -2.73 4.46
CA SER A 11 6.34 -2.60 5.86
C SER A 11 6.38 -1.14 6.34
N LYS A 12 6.52 -0.17 5.42
CA LYS A 12 6.68 1.25 5.76
C LYS A 12 5.38 2.04 5.74
N LEU A 13 4.42 1.64 4.92
CA LEU A 13 3.21 2.41 4.62
C LEU A 13 1.97 1.80 5.25
N ASN A 14 1.05 2.66 5.67
CA ASN A 14 -0.30 2.24 6.06
C ASN A 14 -1.07 1.74 4.82
N LEU A 15 -2.09 0.90 5.04
CA LEU A 15 -2.86 0.29 3.94
C LEU A 15 -3.44 1.34 2.97
N SER A 16 -3.97 2.45 3.51
CA SER A 16 -4.55 3.54 2.71
C SER A 16 -3.50 4.23 1.83
N GLN A 17 -2.32 4.47 2.38
CA GLN A 17 -1.20 5.08 1.65
C GLN A 17 -0.64 4.13 0.60
N LEU A 18 -0.51 2.85 0.93
CA LEU A 18 -0.08 1.80 0.00
C LEU A 18 -1.05 1.69 -1.19
N ALA A 19 -2.35 1.71 -0.93
CA ALA A 19 -3.37 1.70 -1.98
C ALA A 19 -3.24 2.92 -2.90
N GLN A 20 -2.99 4.10 -2.33
CA GLN A 20 -2.79 5.32 -3.11
C GLN A 20 -1.52 5.25 -3.96
N GLU A 21 -0.41 4.73 -3.43
CA GLU A 21 0.83 4.55 -4.20
C GLU A 21 0.67 3.53 -5.34
N PHE A 22 -0.15 2.50 -5.15
CA PHE A 22 -0.48 1.54 -6.21
C PHE A 22 -1.29 2.19 -7.33
N VAL A 23 -2.26 3.04 -7.00
CA VAL A 23 -3.06 3.80 -7.99
C VAL A 23 -2.18 4.81 -8.73
N LEU A 24 -1.29 5.51 -8.03
CA LEU A 24 -0.37 6.48 -8.61
C LEU A 24 0.78 5.83 -9.38
N GLY A 25 1.01 4.52 -9.23
CA GLY A 25 2.05 3.78 -9.95
C GLY A 25 3.48 4.02 -9.44
N LYS A 26 3.65 4.58 -8.24
CA LYS A 26 4.97 4.87 -7.66
C LYS A 26 5.78 3.58 -7.45
N THR A 27 5.15 2.56 -6.86
CA THR A 27 5.76 1.23 -6.69
C THR A 27 6.14 0.58 -8.02
N ALA A 28 5.36 0.81 -9.08
CA ALA A 28 5.66 0.28 -10.41
C ALA A 28 6.90 0.94 -11.02
N SER A 29 7.08 2.24 -10.80
CA SER A 29 8.27 2.99 -11.22
C SER A 29 9.54 2.50 -10.52
N ASP A 30 9.48 2.25 -9.21
CA ASP A 30 10.62 1.73 -8.45
C ASP A 30 11.03 0.33 -8.92
N ILE A 31 10.05 -0.52 -9.21
CA ILE A 31 10.29 -1.84 -9.82
C ILE A 31 10.93 -1.70 -11.20
N TYR A 32 10.47 -0.76 -12.02
CA TYR A 32 11.02 -0.52 -13.35
C TYR A 32 12.49 -0.11 -13.30
N GLN A 33 12.89 0.75 -12.35
CA GLN A 33 14.29 1.14 -12.18
C GLN A 33 15.20 -0.05 -11.87
N GLU A 34 14.75 -0.94 -10.99
CA GLU A 34 15.52 -2.12 -10.64
C GLU A 34 15.57 -3.13 -11.79
N ALA A 35 14.47 -3.29 -12.53
CA ALA A 35 14.41 -4.17 -13.69
C ALA A 35 15.27 -3.66 -14.86
N LYS A 36 15.32 -2.35 -15.09
CA LYS A 36 16.09 -1.72 -16.18
C LYS A 36 17.58 -2.06 -16.13
N LYS A 37 18.14 -2.35 -14.95
CA LYS A 37 19.55 -2.78 -14.80
C LYS A 37 19.84 -4.13 -15.48
N ILE A 38 18.82 -4.96 -15.67
CA ILE A 38 18.94 -6.30 -16.25
C ILE A 38 18.39 -6.28 -17.68
N THR A 39 17.17 -5.75 -17.88
CA THR A 39 16.51 -5.71 -19.18
C THR A 39 15.41 -4.64 -19.23
N MET A 40 15.14 -4.10 -20.42
CA MET A 40 14.08 -3.11 -20.60
C MET A 40 12.70 -3.75 -20.66
N LEU A 41 11.85 -3.45 -19.67
CA LEU A 41 10.45 -3.89 -19.64
C LEU A 41 9.54 -2.88 -20.36
N ARG A 42 8.59 -3.37 -21.17
CA ARG A 42 7.66 -2.52 -21.94
C ARG A 42 6.47 -2.00 -21.13
N HIS A 43 5.98 -2.79 -20.18
CA HIS A 43 4.87 -2.40 -19.30
C HIS A 43 5.11 -2.97 -17.92
N VAL A 44 5.04 -2.12 -16.90
CA VAL A 44 5.15 -2.52 -15.50
C VAL A 44 3.99 -1.88 -14.75
N GLY A 45 3.24 -2.69 -14.02
CA GLY A 45 2.07 -2.23 -13.26
C GLY A 45 1.57 -3.29 -12.30
N VAL A 46 0.72 -2.87 -11.37
CA VAL A 46 0.03 -3.77 -10.44
C VAL A 46 -1.25 -4.26 -11.13
N ILE A 47 -1.31 -5.55 -11.45
CA ILE A 47 -2.46 -6.14 -12.16
C ILE A 47 -3.63 -6.42 -11.20
N LYS A 48 -3.30 -6.92 -10.00
CA LYS A 48 -4.30 -7.30 -8.99
C LYS A 48 -3.73 -7.15 -7.59
N SER A 49 -4.52 -6.56 -6.70
CA SER A 49 -4.31 -6.60 -5.25
C SER A 49 -5.44 -7.42 -4.62
N LYS A 50 -5.13 -8.17 -3.56
CA LYS A 50 -6.11 -8.93 -2.79
C LYS A 50 -5.80 -8.78 -1.31
N VAL A 51 -6.80 -8.39 -0.52
CA VAL A 51 -6.69 -8.40 0.93
C VAL A 51 -6.93 -9.82 1.42
N LEU A 52 -5.95 -10.41 2.10
CA LEU A 52 -6.03 -11.79 2.59
C LEU A 52 -6.62 -11.87 4.00
N LYS A 53 -6.34 -10.88 4.84
CA LYS A 53 -6.85 -10.76 6.19
C LYS A 53 -7.22 -9.31 6.44
N VAL A 54 -8.48 -9.08 6.76
CA VAL A 54 -8.93 -7.82 7.34
C VAL A 54 -8.89 -8.02 8.85
N PRO A 55 -8.34 -7.07 9.61
CA PRO A 55 -8.34 -7.20 11.05
C PRO A 55 -9.78 -7.13 11.62
N GLU A 56 -10.04 -7.94 12.66
CA GLU A 56 -11.39 -8.12 13.21
C GLU A 56 -11.99 -6.82 13.78
N TRP A 57 -11.16 -5.91 14.28
CA TRP A 57 -11.61 -4.63 14.84
C TRP A 57 -12.25 -3.68 13.83
N VAL A 58 -12.14 -3.95 12.54
CA VAL A 58 -12.80 -3.14 11.48
C VAL A 58 -14.32 -3.35 11.48
N TYR A 59 -14.81 -4.46 12.02
CA TYR A 59 -16.24 -4.80 12.03
C TYR A 59 -16.92 -4.59 13.38
N THR A 60 -16.16 -4.27 14.43
CA THR A 60 -16.70 -3.99 15.76
C THR A 60 -17.00 -2.50 15.90
N GLU A 61 -18.13 -2.14 16.53
CA GLU A 61 -18.53 -0.74 16.76
C GLU A 61 -17.43 0.08 17.47
N GLU A 62 -16.59 -0.57 18.29
CA GLU A 62 -15.41 0.01 18.96
C GLU A 62 -14.32 0.52 18.00
N GLY A 63 -14.23 -0.01 16.77
CA GLY A 63 -13.26 0.41 15.75
C GLY A 63 -13.63 1.74 15.10
N VAL A 64 -14.93 1.95 14.85
CA VAL A 64 -15.48 3.21 14.30
C VAL A 64 -15.27 4.35 15.29
N GLU A 65 -15.45 4.07 16.58
CA GLU A 65 -15.28 5.08 17.63
C GLU A 65 -13.81 5.45 17.88
N ARG A 66 -12.86 4.55 17.59
CA ARG A 66 -11.41 4.86 17.58
C ARG A 66 -11.02 5.70 16.37
N GLU A 67 -11.51 5.39 15.17
CA GLU A 67 -11.26 6.23 14.00
C GLU A 67 -11.84 7.64 14.17
N LEU A 68 -13.06 7.79 14.70
CA LEU A 68 -13.66 9.10 14.99
C LEU A 68 -12.83 9.90 16.01
N LYS A 69 -12.35 9.25 17.08
CA LYS A 69 -11.50 9.91 18.09
C LYS A 69 -10.11 10.30 17.57
N GLU A 70 -9.53 9.53 16.65
CA GLU A 70 -8.26 9.90 16.01
C GLU A 70 -8.43 11.06 15.01
N VAL A 71 -9.55 11.09 14.28
CA VAL A 71 -9.86 12.18 13.34
C VAL A 71 -10.16 13.49 14.08
N GLU A 72 -10.91 13.45 15.18
CA GLU A 72 -11.15 14.64 16.02
C GLU A 72 -9.87 15.18 16.67
N LYS A 73 -8.96 14.30 17.11
CA LYS A 73 -7.66 14.71 17.65
C LYS A 73 -6.73 15.32 16.61
N ALA A 74 -6.84 14.94 15.34
CA ALA A 74 -6.02 15.51 14.27
C ALA A 74 -6.55 16.88 13.79
N ALA A 75 -7.80 17.21 14.12
CA ALA A 75 -8.46 18.45 13.72
C ALA A 75 -8.43 19.57 14.80
N ALA A 76 -8.04 19.24 16.03
CA ALA A 76 -7.88 20.17 17.16
C ALA A 76 -6.39 20.52 17.38
#